data_AF-A0A1E3WGA6-F1
#
_entry.id   AF-A0A1E3WGA6-F1
#
_cell.length_a   1.000
_cell.length_b   1.000
_cell.length_c   1.000
_cell.angle_alpha   90.00
_cell.angle_beta   90.00
_cell.angle_gamma   90.00
#
_symmetry.space_group_name_H-M   'P 1'
#
loop_
_entity.id
_entity.type
_entity.pdbx_description
1 polymer ?
#
loop_
_entity_poly.entity_id
_entity_poly.type
_entity_poly.pdbx_seq_one_letter_code
_entity_poly.pdbx_strand_id
1 'polypeptide(L)' 'MRSSDIILPKPEATSDEMRNEKLVKAYIFERTQQEITEVELNRAKIVIIDENGNLKRVPLLAEH' A
#
# COMPACT_ATOMS: atom_id res chain seq x y z
N MET A 1 7.12 24.68 -53.52
CA MET A 1 6.93 23.34 -52.91
C MET A 1 5.84 23.47 -51.86
N ARG A 2 4.77 22.67 -51.92
CA ARG A 2 3.74 22.65 -50.87
C ARG A 2 4.22 21.70 -49.77
N SER A 3 4.49 22.23 -48.58
CA SER A 3 4.73 21.43 -47.39
C SER A 3 3.38 20.92 -46.88
N SER A 4 3.17 19.61 -47.02
CA SER A 4 2.04 18.93 -46.38
C SER A 4 2.46 18.49 -44.99
N ASP A 5 1.78 19.01 -43.97
CA ASP A 5 2.01 18.61 -42.59
C ASP A 5 1.15 17.40 -42.24
N ILE A 6 1.76 16.42 -41.58
CA ILE A 6 1.05 15.25 -41.06
C ILE A 6 0.51 15.63 -39.67
N ILE A 7 -0.81 15.78 -39.58
CA ILE A 7 -1.49 16.02 -38.30
C ILE A 7 -1.79 14.65 -37.68
N LEU A 8 -0.97 14.25 -36.71
CA LEU A 8 -1.27 13.11 -35.85
C LEU A 8 -2.26 13.56 -34.77
N PRO A 9 -3.49 13.01 -34.73
CA PRO A 9 -4.39 13.28 -33.63
C PRO A 9 -3.76 12.74 -32.34
N LYS A 10 -3.70 13.60 -31.31
CA LYS A 10 -3.21 13.20 -29.99
C LYS A 10 -4.11 12.06 -29.50
N PRO A 11 -3.58 10.90 -29.08
CA PRO A 11 -4.42 9.86 -28.52
C PRO A 11 -5.12 10.46 -27.29
N GLU A 12 -6.45 10.49 -27.32
CA GLU A 12 -7.24 10.82 -26.16
C GLU A 12 -6.97 9.73 -25.11
N ALA A 13 -6.69 10.14 -23.88
CA ALA A 13 -6.40 9.20 -22.80
C ALA A 13 -7.54 8.18 -22.72
N THR A 14 -7.24 6.93 -23.04
CA THR A 14 -8.24 5.88 -23.04
C THR A 14 -8.66 5.62 -21.59
N SER A 15 -9.92 5.22 -21.37
CA SER A 15 -10.41 4.90 -20.02
C SER A 15 -9.53 3.88 -19.28
N ASP A 16 -8.81 3.04 -20.02
CA ASP A 16 -7.89 2.03 -19.50
C ASP A 16 -6.61 2.64 -18.93
N GLU A 17 -6.07 3.72 -19.51
CA GLU A 17 -4.90 4.43 -18.97
C GLU A 17 -5.23 5.06 -17.61
N MET A 18 -6.40 5.71 -17.50
CA MET A 18 -6.87 6.29 -16.23
C MET A 18 -7.09 5.21 -15.15
N ARG A 19 -7.62 4.04 -15.53
CA ARG A 19 -7.83 2.92 -14.61
C ARG A 19 -6.50 2.34 -14.12
N ASN A 20 -5.51 2.21 -15.00
CA ASN A 20 -4.17 1.74 -14.65
C ASN A 20 -3.49 2.68 -13.66
N GLU A 21 -3.57 4.00 -13.87
CA GLU A 21 -3.03 4.97 -12.92
C GLU A 21 -3.66 4.86 -11.53
N LYS A 22 -4.98 4.63 -11.46
CA LYS A 22 -5.69 4.47 -10.19
C LYS A 22 -5.20 3.24 -9.44
N LEU A 23 -5.00 2.12 -10.13
CA LEU A 23 -4.51 0.88 -9.52
C LEU A 23 -3.07 1.04 -9.01
N VAL A 24 -2.20 1.68 -9.78
CA VAL A 24 -0.81 1.95 -9.35
C VAL A 24 -0.79 2.84 -8.10
N LYS A 25 -1.58 3.92 -8.10
CA LYS A 25 -1.69 4.81 -6.94
C LYS A 25 -2.22 4.08 -5.70
N ALA A 26 -3.26 3.26 -5.87
CA ALA A 26 -3.82 2.46 -4.78
C ALA A 26 -2.79 1.47 -4.22
N TYR A 27 -2.08 0.75 -5.08
CA TYR A 27 -1.05 -0.20 -4.65
C TYR A 27 0.07 0.47 -3.84
N ILE A 28 0.60 1.60 -4.33
CA ILE A 28 1.67 2.34 -3.62
C ILE A 28 1.17 2.80 -2.24
N PHE A 29 -0.08 3.29 -2.18
CA PHE A 29 -0.70 3.73 -0.93
C PHE A 29 -0.83 2.58 0.06
N GLU A 30 -1.46 1.47 -0.36
CA GLU A 30 -1.68 0.30 0.51
C GLU A 30 -0.36 -0.32 0.98
N ARG A 31 0.65 -0.42 0.09
CA ARG A 31 1.98 -0.90 0.48
C ARG A 31 2.59 -0.05 1.60
N THR A 32 2.48 1.28 1.49
CA THR A 32 2.96 2.20 2.53
C THR A 32 2.21 2.00 3.84
N GLN A 33 0.89 1.82 3.80
CA GLN A 33 0.08 1.56 5.00
C GLN A 33 0.44 0.21 5.65
N GLN A 34 0.71 -0.81 4.84
CA GLN A 34 1.13 -2.11 5.34
C GLN A 34 2.49 -2.02 6.06
N GLU A 35 3.48 -1.35 5.46
CA GLU A 35 4.80 -1.15 6.09
C GLU A 35 4.67 -0.47 7.47
N ILE A 36 3.83 0.57 7.57
CA ILE A 36 3.56 1.25 8.85
C ILE A 36 2.91 0.29 9.84
N THR A 37 1.92 -0.49 9.39
CA THR A 37 1.21 -1.45 10.24
C THR A 37 2.13 -2.52 10.79
N GLU A 38 3.03 -3.06 9.96
CA GLU A 38 4.02 -4.06 10.37
C GLU A 38 4.99 -3.51 11.43
N VAL A 39 5.47 -2.27 11.25
CA VAL A 39 6.32 -1.60 12.24
C VAL A 39 5.59 -1.41 13.57
N GLU A 40 4.35 -0.96 13.54
CA GLU A 40 3.57 -0.73 14.76
C GLU A 40 3.19 -2.05 15.46
N LEU A 41 2.87 -3.10 14.72
CA LEU A 41 2.65 -4.44 15.28
C LEU A 41 3.91 -5.01 15.95
N ASN A 42 5.09 -4.78 15.37
CA ASN A 42 6.37 -5.19 15.97
C ASN A 42 6.70 -4.40 17.25
N ARG A 43 6.37 -3.09 17.28
CA ARG A 43 6.55 -2.24 18.47
C ARG A 43 5.54 -2.55 19.58
N ALA A 44 4.32 -2.93 19.22
CA ALA A 44 3.25 -3.20 20.17
C ALA A 44 3.61 -4.38 21.08
N LYS A 45 3.58 -4.13 22.39
CA LYS A 45 3.79 -5.15 23.42
C LYS A 45 2.49 -5.35 24.19
N ILE A 46 1.78 -6.41 23.86
CA ILE A 46 0.62 -6.83 24.64
C ILE A 46 1.12 -7.70 25.80
N VAL A 47 0.75 -7.30 27.01
CA VAL A 47 1.02 -8.06 28.23
C VAL A 47 -0.29 -8.39 28.93
N ILE A 48 -0.43 -9.62 29.38
CA ILE A 48 -1.54 -10.09 30.23
C ILE A 48 -1.00 -10.24 31.65
N ILE A 49 -1.78 -9.79 32.63
CA ILE A 49 -1.49 -10.01 34.06
C ILE A 49 -2.29 -11.24 34.49
N ASP A 50 -1.62 -12.25 35.05
CA ASP A 50 -2.30 -13.43 35.61
C ASP A 50 -2.86 -13.16 37.02
N GLU A 51 -3.57 -14.14 37.54
CA GLU A 51 -4.24 -14.12 38.86
C GLU A 51 -3.25 -13.88 40.01
N ASN A 52 -1.97 -14.20 39.80
CA ASN A 52 -0.89 -14.06 40.76
C ASN A 52 -0.09 -12.75 40.55
N GLY A 53 -0.51 -11.90 39.61
CA GLY A 53 0.14 -10.63 39.28
C GLY A 53 1.34 -10.74 38.33
N ASN A 54 1.60 -11.91 37.73
CA ASN A 54 2.72 -12.08 36.81
C ASN A 54 2.38 -11.56 35.41
N LEU A 55 3.35 -10.87 34.80
CA LEU A 55 3.25 -10.38 33.43
C LEU A 55 3.59 -11.50 32.43
N LYS A 56 2.66 -11.83 31.56
CA LYS A 56 2.85 -12.73 30.41
C LYS A 56 2.82 -11.93 29.11
N ARG A 57 3.86 -12.04 28.30
CA ARG A 57 3.91 -11.41 26.96
C ARG A 57 3.09 -12.25 25.98
N VAL A 58 2.24 -11.59 25.20
CA VAL A 58 1.50 -12.21 24.11
C VAL A 58 2.11 -11.72 22.78
N PRO A 59 2.69 -12.61 21.97
CA PRO A 59 3.19 -12.23 20.66
C PRO A 59 2.01 -11.93 19.73
N LEU A 60 2.09 -10.81 19.00
CA LEU A 60 1.09 -10.42 18.00
C LEU A 60 1.30 -11.11 16.65
N LEU A 61 2.57 -11.43 16.34
CA LEU A 61 2.95 -12.19 15.15
C LEU A 61 3.13 -13.64 15.59
N ALA A 62 2.34 -14.54 15.00
CA ALA A 62 2.70 -15.95 14.99
C ALA A 62 3.97 -16.07 14.14
N GLU A 63 5.07 -16.56 14.72
CA GLU A 63 6.22 -16.98 13.94
C GLU A 63 5.72 -18.03 12.93
N HIS A 64 5.75 -17.68 11.64
CA HIS A 64 5.62 -18.61 10.53
C HIS A 64 7.00 -18.87 9.96
#